data_AF-W7SSX4-F1
#
_entry.id   AF-W7SSX4-F1
#
_cell.length_a   1.000
_cell.length_b   1.000
_cell.length_c   1.000
_cell.angle_alpha   90.00
_cell.angle_beta   90.00
_cell.angle_gamma   90.00
#
_symmetry.space_group_name_H-M   'P 1'
#
loop_
_entity.id
_entity.type
_entity.pdbx_description
1 polymer ?
#
loop_
_entity_poly.entity_id
_entity_poly.type
_entity_poly.pdbx_seq_one_letter_code
_entity_poly.pdbx_strand_id
1 'polypeptide(L)'
;MTDTQLANTRDMYMVHTLLLREFGAMAALVRGVPDGDTERVGIVVEHIELVADLLHHHHNAEDVHIWPKLLARLPEATAPLVHTMERHHRAIEVLNDELGTALTAWLSTASGGAAVAAILDELVPLLTEHLVTEEDEVLPLIGRCVTAAEWEEMLADASSGLDPATVPLLFGMLEYDADPEIFRMTVDQLPAELRPVIHDLAGKAYAAHSERLHGTATPPHAPRPDRV
;
A
#
# COMPACT_ATOMS: atom_id res chain seq x y z
N MET A 1 34.83 -12.83 -6.32
CA MET A 1 33.63 -12.67 -5.47
C MET A 1 32.94 -11.43 -5.99
N THR A 2 31.85 -11.59 -6.72
CA THR A 2 30.96 -10.48 -7.03
C THR A 2 30.40 -10.00 -5.70
N ASP A 3 30.65 -8.74 -5.37
CA ASP A 3 30.08 -8.10 -4.18
C ASP A 3 28.57 -8.13 -4.33
N THR A 4 27.87 -8.88 -3.48
CA THR A 4 26.41 -9.01 -3.59
C THR A 4 25.79 -7.72 -3.10
N GLN A 5 25.15 -6.99 -4.02
CA GLN A 5 24.46 -5.75 -3.69
C GLN A 5 23.31 -6.03 -2.71
N LEU A 6 23.23 -5.24 -1.64
CA LEU A 6 22.14 -5.28 -0.66
C LEU A 6 20.93 -4.49 -1.15
N ALA A 7 19.76 -4.83 -0.62
CA ALA A 7 18.51 -4.17 -0.94
C ALA A 7 18.56 -2.66 -0.64
N ASN A 8 17.99 -1.85 -1.54
CA ASN A 8 17.70 -0.45 -1.28
C ASN A 8 16.21 -0.32 -0.98
N THR A 9 15.85 -0.19 0.30
CA THR A 9 14.47 -0.20 0.79
C THR A 9 13.73 1.14 0.67
N ARG A 10 14.31 2.12 -0.03
CA ARG A 10 13.72 3.46 -0.17
C ARG A 10 12.42 3.48 -0.97
N ASP A 11 12.26 2.53 -1.88
CA ASP A 11 11.02 2.28 -2.60
C ASP A 11 9.85 1.95 -1.67
N MET A 12 10.11 1.24 -0.56
CA MET A 12 9.05 0.86 0.37
C MET A 12 8.39 2.07 1.06
N TYR A 13 9.15 3.13 1.36
CA TYR A 13 8.59 4.37 1.90
C TYR A 13 7.56 5.02 0.97
N MET A 14 7.72 4.85 -0.35
CA MET A 14 6.75 5.34 -1.34
C MET A 14 5.44 4.53 -1.27
N VAL A 15 5.54 3.20 -1.12
CA VAL A 15 4.39 2.32 -0.91
C VAL A 15 3.67 2.68 0.39
N HIS A 16 4.40 2.85 1.49
CA HIS A 16 3.82 3.20 2.79
C HIS A 16 3.14 4.58 2.77
N THR A 17 3.75 5.56 2.10
CA THR A 17 3.17 6.89 1.95
C THR A 17 1.84 6.83 1.19
N LEU A 18 1.76 6.03 0.13
CA LEU A 18 0.50 5.76 -0.58
C LEU A 18 -0.52 5.14 0.37
N LEU A 19 -0.17 4.05 1.06
CA LEU A 19 -1.09 3.34 1.95
C LEU A 19 -1.65 4.28 3.04
N LEU A 20 -0.79 5.04 3.71
CA LEU A 20 -1.19 6.00 4.75
C LEU A 20 -2.11 7.10 4.20
N ARG A 21 -1.83 7.64 3.01
CA ARG A 21 -2.68 8.65 2.37
C ARG A 21 -4.07 8.10 2.09
N GLU A 22 -4.13 6.96 1.39
CA GLU A 22 -5.39 6.44 0.89
C GLU A 22 -6.28 5.94 2.05
N PHE A 23 -5.75 5.12 2.97
CA PHE A 23 -6.51 4.69 4.15
C PHE A 23 -6.94 5.86 5.04
N GLY A 24 -6.08 6.89 5.18
CA GLY A 24 -6.41 8.10 5.94
C GLY A 24 -7.58 8.92 5.35
N ALA A 25 -7.87 8.78 4.06
CA ALA A 25 -8.94 9.50 3.37
C ALA A 25 -10.26 8.72 3.28
N MET A 26 -10.21 7.39 3.24
CA MET A 26 -11.36 6.53 2.92
C MET A 26 -12.56 6.71 3.86
N ALA A 27 -12.34 6.81 5.17
CA ALA A 27 -13.46 6.93 6.10
C ALA A 27 -14.26 8.23 5.88
N ALA A 28 -13.60 9.32 5.49
CA ALA A 28 -14.26 10.56 5.11
C ALA A 28 -15.00 10.44 3.77
N LEU A 29 -14.42 9.74 2.79
CA LEU A 29 -15.08 9.44 1.50
C LEU A 29 -16.38 8.67 1.71
N VAL A 30 -16.35 7.63 2.55
CA VAL A 30 -17.52 6.80 2.90
C VAL A 30 -18.61 7.64 3.57
N ARG A 31 -18.25 8.46 4.56
CA ARG A 31 -19.20 9.36 5.25
C ARG A 31 -19.81 10.41 4.33
N GLY A 32 -19.11 10.77 3.25
CA GLY A 32 -19.57 11.73 2.26
C GLY A 32 -20.59 11.18 1.26
N VAL A 33 -20.84 9.86 1.25
CA VAL A 33 -21.80 9.22 0.34
C VAL A 33 -23.22 9.31 0.91
N PRO A 34 -24.17 9.93 0.20
CA PRO A 34 -25.58 9.93 0.63
C PRO A 34 -26.19 8.52 0.58
N ASP A 35 -27.04 8.20 1.55
CA ASP A 35 -27.82 6.96 1.51
C ASP A 35 -28.65 6.88 0.22
N GLY A 36 -28.60 5.73 -0.45
CA GLY A 36 -29.27 5.45 -1.72
C GLY A 36 -28.48 5.83 -2.98
N ASP A 37 -27.32 6.48 -2.86
CA ASP A 37 -26.46 6.83 -4.00
C ASP A 37 -25.62 5.63 -4.47
N THR A 38 -26.25 4.72 -5.21
CA THR A 38 -25.61 3.47 -5.66
C THR A 38 -24.39 3.70 -6.57
N GLU A 39 -24.40 4.76 -7.38
CA GLU A 39 -23.28 5.10 -8.26
C GLU A 39 -22.06 5.51 -7.43
N ARG A 40 -22.27 6.41 -6.47
CA ARG A 40 -21.18 6.88 -5.61
C ARG A 40 -20.64 5.78 -4.70
N VAL A 41 -21.51 4.92 -4.17
CA VAL A 41 -21.09 3.73 -3.41
C VAL A 41 -20.16 2.87 -4.25
N GLY A 42 -20.51 2.58 -5.51
CA GLY A 42 -19.67 1.77 -6.40
C GLY A 42 -18.26 2.33 -6.59
N ILE A 43 -18.13 3.65 -6.81
CA ILE A 43 -16.84 4.33 -6.97
C ILE A 43 -15.98 4.22 -5.71
N VAL A 44 -16.59 4.42 -4.54
CA VAL A 44 -15.86 4.38 -3.26
C VAL A 44 -15.47 2.95 -2.89
N VAL A 45 -16.35 1.97 -3.11
CA VAL A 45 -16.07 0.55 -2.88
C VAL A 45 -14.93 0.07 -3.79
N GLU A 46 -14.98 0.35 -5.10
CA GLU A 46 -13.91 0.00 -6.06
C GLU A 46 -12.54 0.50 -5.59
N HIS A 47 -12.49 1.73 -5.07
CA HIS A 47 -11.25 2.29 -4.57
C HIS A 47 -10.77 1.65 -3.25
N ILE A 48 -11.68 1.38 -2.31
CA ILE A 48 -11.30 0.72 -1.05
C ILE A 48 -10.78 -0.69 -1.33
N GLU A 49 -11.45 -1.45 -2.19
CA GLU A 49 -11.01 -2.79 -2.60
C GLU A 49 -9.62 -2.75 -3.25
N LEU A 50 -9.38 -1.81 -4.18
CA LEU A 50 -8.07 -1.64 -4.83
C LEU A 50 -6.92 -1.45 -3.82
N VAL A 51 -7.12 -0.62 -2.80
CA VAL A 51 -6.07 -0.31 -1.82
C VAL A 51 -5.95 -1.41 -0.76
N ALA A 52 -7.06 -2.05 -0.38
CA ALA A 52 -7.04 -3.21 0.50
C ALA A 52 -6.29 -4.39 -0.13
N ASP A 53 -6.50 -4.65 -1.42
CA ASP A 53 -5.77 -5.69 -2.18
C ASP A 53 -4.28 -5.35 -2.27
N LEU A 54 -3.92 -4.08 -2.51
CA LEU A 54 -2.53 -3.63 -2.50
C LEU A 54 -1.86 -3.90 -1.14
N LEU A 55 -2.54 -3.57 -0.04
CA LEU A 55 -2.06 -3.81 1.32
C LEU A 55 -1.88 -5.31 1.60
N HIS A 56 -2.86 -6.12 1.21
CA HIS A 56 -2.81 -7.58 1.37
C HIS A 56 -1.61 -8.19 0.63
N HIS A 57 -1.39 -7.80 -0.62
CA HIS A 57 -0.25 -8.30 -1.41
C HIS A 57 1.11 -7.88 -0.83
N HIS A 58 1.21 -6.65 -0.31
CA HIS A 58 2.39 -6.15 0.38
C HIS A 58 2.72 -6.98 1.62
N HIS A 59 1.76 -7.14 2.56
CA HIS A 59 1.98 -7.96 3.77
C HIS A 59 2.29 -9.42 3.45
N ASN A 60 1.55 -10.02 2.49
CA ASN A 60 1.78 -11.40 2.10
C ASN A 60 3.19 -11.61 1.52
N ALA A 61 3.67 -10.68 0.69
CA ALA A 61 5.02 -10.78 0.13
C ALA A 61 6.10 -10.70 1.23
N GLU A 62 5.89 -9.88 2.26
CA GLU A 62 6.80 -9.82 3.42
C GLU A 62 6.77 -11.09 4.25
N ASP A 63 5.59 -11.63 4.51
CA ASP A 63 5.39 -12.88 5.23
C ASP A 63 6.13 -14.05 4.54
N VAL A 64 6.05 -14.09 3.22
CA VAL A 64 6.66 -15.15 2.41
C VAL A 64 8.16 -14.96 2.25
N HIS A 65 8.62 -13.73 1.96
CA HIS A 65 9.99 -13.49 1.50
C HIS A 65 10.91 -12.89 2.56
N ILE A 66 10.40 -12.06 3.48
CA ILE A 66 11.22 -11.26 4.38
C ILE A 66 11.39 -11.91 5.75
N TRP A 67 10.29 -12.25 6.44
CA TRP A 67 10.36 -12.81 7.80
C TRP A 67 11.24 -14.06 7.91
N PRO A 68 11.14 -15.05 7.00
CA PRO A 68 11.99 -16.25 7.07
C PRO A 68 13.48 -15.92 6.93
N LYS A 69 13.82 -14.93 6.10
CA LYS A 69 15.23 -14.51 5.88
C LYS A 69 15.79 -13.77 7.09
N LEU A 70 15.01 -12.87 7.69
CA LEU A 70 15.41 -12.15 8.89
C LEU A 70 15.63 -13.12 10.07
N LEU A 71 14.73 -14.09 10.26
CA LEU A 71 14.86 -15.12 11.29
C LEU A 71 16.05 -16.05 11.04
N ALA A 72 16.33 -16.42 9.78
CA ALA A 72 17.45 -17.30 9.46
C ALA A 72 18.82 -16.62 9.60
N ARG A 73 18.91 -15.32 9.31
CA ARG A 73 20.19 -14.59 9.22
C ARG A 73 20.55 -13.82 10.48
N LEU A 74 19.55 -13.33 11.22
CA LEU A 74 19.73 -12.45 12.38
C LEU A 74 18.80 -12.84 13.56
N PRO A 75 18.65 -14.13 13.93
CA PRO A 75 17.57 -14.61 14.80
C PRO A 75 17.45 -13.87 16.14
N GLU A 76 18.56 -13.61 16.84
CA GLU A 76 18.54 -12.93 18.14
C GLU A 76 18.11 -11.47 18.03
N ALA A 77 18.42 -10.82 16.90
CA ALA A 77 18.08 -9.42 16.68
C ALA A 77 16.67 -9.24 16.11
N THR A 78 16.10 -10.26 15.47
CA THR A 78 14.86 -10.12 14.67
C THR A 78 13.68 -10.89 15.21
N ALA A 79 13.85 -11.97 15.98
CA ALA A 79 12.71 -12.81 16.37
C ALA A 79 11.59 -12.06 17.12
N PRO A 80 11.88 -11.21 18.13
CA PRO A 80 10.82 -10.44 18.79
C PRO A 80 10.11 -9.44 17.86
N LEU A 81 10.86 -8.83 16.94
CA LEU A 81 10.35 -7.86 15.98
C LEU A 81 9.48 -8.53 14.92
N VAL A 82 9.96 -9.62 14.31
CA VAL A 82 9.21 -10.42 13.33
C VAL A 82 7.90 -10.92 13.93
N HIS A 83 7.91 -11.45 15.15
CA HIS A 83 6.66 -11.86 15.81
C HIS A 83 5.71 -10.69 16.09
N THR A 84 6.23 -9.48 16.22
CA THR A 84 5.41 -8.27 16.36
C THR A 84 4.79 -7.89 15.02
N MET A 85 5.56 -7.89 13.93
CA MET A 85 5.05 -7.65 12.57
C MET A 85 3.98 -8.67 12.18
N GLU A 86 4.24 -9.97 12.39
CA GLU A 86 3.26 -11.03 12.14
C GLU A 86 1.96 -10.85 12.96
N ARG A 87 2.04 -10.30 14.19
CA ARG A 87 0.83 -9.97 14.97
C ARG A 87 0.09 -8.78 14.38
N HIS A 88 0.81 -7.76 13.91
CA HIS A 88 0.21 -6.59 13.26
C HIS A 88 -0.49 -7.01 11.96
N HIS A 89 0.18 -7.77 11.08
CA HIS A 89 -0.39 -8.31 9.85
C HIS A 89 -1.70 -9.06 10.11
N ARG A 90 -1.72 -9.99 11.08
CA ARG A 90 -2.94 -10.74 11.43
C ARG A 90 -4.07 -9.84 11.94
N ALA A 91 -3.76 -8.83 12.75
CA ALA A 91 -4.77 -7.92 13.26
C ALA A 91 -5.36 -7.03 12.16
N ILE A 92 -4.51 -6.58 11.22
CA ILE A 92 -4.93 -5.81 10.05
C ILE A 92 -5.78 -6.68 9.11
N GLU A 93 -5.37 -7.91 8.86
CA GLU A 93 -6.09 -8.83 7.98
C GLU A 93 -7.50 -9.16 8.49
N VAL A 94 -7.65 -9.34 9.81
CA VAL A 94 -8.99 -9.51 10.42
C VAL A 94 -9.91 -8.32 10.13
N LEU A 95 -9.39 -7.10 10.23
CA LEU A 95 -10.17 -5.90 9.92
C LEU A 95 -10.42 -5.75 8.42
N ASN A 96 -9.50 -6.18 7.55
CA ASN A 96 -9.72 -6.21 6.10
C ASN A 96 -10.82 -7.21 5.71
N ASP A 97 -10.87 -8.40 6.33
CA ASP A 97 -11.95 -9.37 6.12
C ASP A 97 -13.32 -8.80 6.54
N GLU A 98 -13.37 -8.12 7.68
CA GLU A 98 -14.56 -7.42 8.16
C GLU A 98 -14.96 -6.28 7.21
N LEU A 99 -13.98 -5.52 6.73
CA LEU A 99 -14.16 -4.44 5.76
C LEU A 99 -14.76 -5.00 4.46
N GLY A 100 -14.22 -6.07 3.89
CA GLY A 100 -14.76 -6.70 2.67
C GLY A 100 -16.21 -7.16 2.82
N THR A 101 -16.55 -7.71 3.98
CA THR A 101 -17.93 -8.08 4.31
C THR A 101 -18.85 -6.84 4.37
N ALA A 102 -18.39 -5.78 5.02
CA ALA A 102 -19.15 -4.53 5.13
C ALA A 102 -19.31 -3.81 3.79
N LEU A 103 -18.28 -3.82 2.93
CA LEU A 103 -18.33 -3.27 1.58
C LEU A 103 -19.34 -4.02 0.72
N THR A 104 -19.35 -5.36 0.76
CA THR A 104 -20.34 -6.17 0.04
C THR A 104 -21.77 -5.82 0.45
N ALA A 105 -22.01 -5.67 1.76
CA ALA A 105 -23.31 -5.27 2.28
C ALA A 105 -23.69 -3.86 1.82
N TRP A 106 -22.76 -2.90 1.95
CA TRP A 106 -22.99 -1.50 1.58
C TRP A 106 -23.24 -1.31 0.08
N LEU A 107 -22.49 -2.02 -0.77
CA LEU A 107 -22.70 -2.05 -2.22
C LEU A 107 -24.09 -2.57 -2.60
N SER A 108 -24.60 -3.56 -1.86
CA SER A 108 -25.91 -4.16 -2.13
C SER A 108 -27.08 -3.25 -1.71
N THR A 109 -26.94 -2.53 -0.60
CA THR A 109 -28.06 -1.78 0.01
C THR A 109 -27.99 -0.28 -0.24
N ALA A 110 -26.85 0.23 -0.69
CA ALA A 110 -26.50 1.66 -0.69
C ALA A 110 -26.83 2.38 0.62
N SER A 111 -26.80 1.66 1.74
CA SER A 111 -27.08 2.16 3.09
C SER A 111 -26.19 1.42 4.09
N GLY A 112 -25.70 2.12 5.10
CA GLY A 112 -24.80 1.51 6.10
C GLY A 112 -23.31 1.81 5.92
N GLY A 113 -22.95 2.85 5.16
CA GLY A 113 -21.57 3.34 5.07
C GLY A 113 -20.94 3.68 6.43
N ALA A 114 -21.76 3.98 7.44
CA ALA A 114 -21.27 4.20 8.81
C ALA A 114 -20.50 2.99 9.39
N ALA A 115 -20.89 1.76 9.05
CA ALA A 115 -20.18 0.55 9.50
C ALA A 115 -18.81 0.42 8.79
N VAL A 116 -18.78 0.66 7.48
CA VAL A 116 -17.54 0.69 6.69
C VAL A 116 -16.58 1.76 7.22
N ALA A 117 -17.08 2.97 7.48
CA ALA A 117 -16.27 4.06 8.03
C ALA A 117 -15.73 3.76 9.44
N ALA A 118 -16.49 3.04 10.27
CA ALA A 118 -16.04 2.65 11.61
C ALA A 118 -14.87 1.65 11.54
N ILE A 119 -14.95 0.64 10.66
CA ILE A 119 -13.86 -0.33 10.46
C ILE A 119 -12.60 0.38 9.96
N LEU A 120 -12.74 1.31 9.00
CA LEU A 120 -11.61 2.11 8.50
C LEU A 120 -10.98 2.97 9.60
N ASP A 121 -11.78 3.61 10.47
CA ASP A 121 -11.27 4.38 11.60
C ASP A 121 -10.48 3.50 12.60
N GLU A 122 -10.83 2.23 12.75
CA GLU A 122 -10.10 1.26 13.58
C GLU A 122 -8.82 0.76 12.91
N LEU A 123 -8.86 0.56 11.58
CA LEU A 123 -7.74 0.08 10.79
C LEU A 123 -6.59 1.10 10.70
N VAL A 124 -6.90 2.38 10.48
CA VAL A 124 -5.91 3.45 10.27
C VAL A 124 -4.84 3.53 11.37
N PRO A 125 -5.17 3.60 12.68
CA PRO A 125 -4.14 3.69 13.72
C PRO A 125 -3.27 2.42 13.79
N LEU A 126 -3.85 1.24 13.58
CA LEU A 126 -3.11 -0.02 13.57
C LEU A 126 -2.14 -0.10 12.39
N LEU A 127 -2.60 0.27 11.20
CA LEU A 127 -1.76 0.35 10.01
C LEU A 127 -0.64 1.38 10.19
N THR A 128 -0.96 2.54 10.77
CA THR A 128 0.04 3.58 11.05
C THR A 128 1.13 3.08 11.99
N GLU A 129 0.76 2.45 13.10
CA GLU A 129 1.74 1.87 14.04
C GLU A 129 2.60 0.81 13.37
N HIS A 130 1.98 -0.06 12.57
CA HIS A 130 2.67 -1.11 11.82
C HIS A 130 3.72 -0.53 10.86
N LEU A 131 3.32 0.36 9.95
CA LEU A 131 4.22 0.93 8.94
C LEU A 131 5.33 1.78 9.58
N VAL A 132 5.05 2.50 10.66
CA VAL A 132 6.07 3.23 11.42
C VAL A 132 7.12 2.28 11.99
N THR A 133 6.68 1.20 12.62
CA THR A 133 7.59 0.19 13.20
C THR A 133 8.42 -0.47 12.09
N GLU A 134 7.80 -0.75 10.95
CA GLU A 134 8.50 -1.34 9.84
C GLU A 134 9.59 -0.41 9.28
N GLU A 135 9.25 0.85 9.02
CA GLU A 135 10.21 1.87 8.56
C GLU A 135 11.38 2.07 9.53
N ASP A 136 11.09 2.15 10.82
CA ASP A 136 12.08 2.49 11.86
C ASP A 136 12.98 1.30 12.23
N GLU A 137 12.41 0.10 12.28
CA GLU A 137 13.08 -1.07 12.83
C GLU A 137 13.37 -2.15 11.79
N VAL A 138 12.45 -2.41 10.86
CA VAL A 138 12.55 -3.53 9.91
C VAL A 138 13.38 -3.16 8.68
N LEU A 139 13.04 -2.07 7.97
CA LEU A 139 13.72 -1.68 6.73
C LEU A 139 15.25 -1.52 6.90
N PRO A 140 15.77 -0.97 8.03
CA PRO A 140 17.21 -0.91 8.28
C PRO A 140 17.87 -2.29 8.49
N LEU A 141 17.13 -3.30 8.95
CA LEU A 141 17.63 -4.69 9.05
C LEU A 141 17.70 -5.31 7.65
N ILE A 142 16.66 -5.13 6.84
CA ILE A 142 16.58 -5.61 5.46
C ILE A 142 17.77 -5.09 4.66
N GLY A 143 18.04 -3.78 4.71
CA GLY A 143 19.17 -3.15 4.02
C GLY A 143 20.56 -3.65 4.43
N ARG A 144 20.68 -4.46 5.49
CA ARG A 144 21.96 -5.06 5.93
C ARG A 144 22.09 -6.54 5.60
N CYS A 145 21.00 -7.27 5.39
CA CYS A 145 21.06 -8.73 5.26
C CYS A 145 20.18 -9.33 4.15
N VAL A 146 19.40 -8.52 3.44
CA VAL A 146 18.63 -8.94 2.26
C VAL A 146 19.33 -8.42 1.01
N THR A 147 19.52 -9.29 0.03
CA THR A 147 20.18 -8.93 -1.23
C THR A 147 19.21 -8.20 -2.16
N ALA A 148 19.72 -7.40 -3.10
CA ALA A 148 18.88 -6.72 -4.08
C ALA A 148 18.01 -7.69 -4.90
N ALA A 149 18.56 -8.85 -5.30
CA ALA A 149 17.80 -9.86 -6.03
C ALA A 149 16.64 -10.46 -5.21
N GLU A 150 16.86 -10.70 -3.91
CA GLU A 150 15.79 -11.19 -3.03
C GLU A 150 14.72 -10.13 -2.76
N TRP A 151 15.11 -8.86 -2.75
CA TRP A 151 14.16 -7.76 -2.68
C TRP A 151 13.32 -7.66 -3.95
N GLU A 152 13.95 -7.78 -5.12
CA GLU A 152 13.27 -7.83 -6.42
C GLU A 152 12.29 -9.02 -6.52
N GLU A 153 12.65 -10.19 -5.97
CA GLU A 153 11.75 -11.35 -5.87
C GLU A 153 10.48 -11.03 -5.06
N MET A 154 10.63 -10.34 -3.91
CA MET A 154 9.50 -9.91 -3.08
C MET A 154 8.61 -8.91 -3.83
N LEU A 155 9.20 -7.89 -4.46
CA LEU A 155 8.45 -6.89 -5.23
C LEU A 155 7.70 -7.52 -6.42
N ALA A 156 8.31 -8.49 -7.09
CA ALA A 156 7.68 -9.21 -8.19
C ALA A 156 6.48 -10.03 -7.70
N ASP A 157 6.57 -10.66 -6.54
CA ASP A 157 5.46 -11.40 -5.93
C ASP A 157 4.31 -10.48 -5.51
N ALA A 158 4.64 -9.36 -4.84
CA ALA A 158 3.67 -8.34 -4.43
C ALA A 158 2.91 -7.71 -5.63
N SER A 159 3.50 -7.75 -6.82
CA SER A 159 2.89 -7.20 -8.04
C SER A 159 2.33 -8.26 -9.00
N SER A 160 2.46 -9.56 -8.68
CA SER A 160 2.16 -10.67 -9.60
C SER A 160 0.67 -10.84 -9.94
N GLY A 161 -0.22 -10.34 -9.08
CA GLY A 161 -1.67 -10.39 -9.24
C GLY A 161 -2.31 -9.15 -9.87
N LEU A 162 -1.53 -8.09 -10.12
CA LEU A 162 -2.07 -6.81 -10.57
C LEU A 162 -2.64 -6.91 -12.00
N ASP A 163 -3.86 -6.40 -12.18
CA ASP A 163 -4.42 -6.19 -13.52
C ASP A 163 -3.54 -5.20 -14.29
N PRO A 164 -3.01 -5.56 -15.48
CA PRO A 164 -2.26 -4.63 -16.33
C PRO A 164 -2.97 -3.32 -16.62
N ALA A 165 -4.31 -3.31 -16.63
CA ALA A 165 -5.11 -2.09 -16.82
C ALA A 165 -4.98 -1.10 -15.64
N THR A 166 -4.68 -1.60 -14.44
CA THR A 166 -4.58 -0.82 -13.20
C THR A 166 -3.16 -0.32 -12.93
N VAL A 167 -2.16 -0.89 -13.62
CA VAL A 167 -0.74 -0.52 -13.45
C VAL A 167 -0.47 0.99 -13.58
N PRO A 168 -0.95 1.72 -14.60
CA PRO A 168 -0.74 3.16 -14.67
C PRO A 168 -1.34 3.92 -13.48
N LEU A 169 -2.51 3.49 -12.99
CA LEU A 169 -3.14 4.11 -11.82
C LEU A 169 -2.28 3.92 -10.58
N LEU A 170 -1.82 2.70 -10.30
CA LEU A 170 -0.99 2.41 -9.13
C LEU A 170 0.32 3.18 -9.15
N PHE A 171 0.99 3.27 -10.31
CA PHE A 171 2.19 4.10 -10.43
C PHE A 171 1.89 5.58 -10.24
N GLY A 172 0.74 6.09 -10.68
CA GLY A 172 0.33 7.48 -10.43
C GLY A 172 0.05 7.75 -8.95
N MET A 173 -0.55 6.78 -8.25
CA MET A 173 -0.76 6.84 -6.81
C MET A 173 0.57 6.85 -6.04
N LEU A 174 1.56 6.06 -6.49
CA LEU A 174 2.91 6.03 -5.91
C LEU A 174 3.63 7.36 -6.16
N GLU A 175 3.61 7.84 -7.41
CA GLU A 175 4.28 9.08 -7.84
C GLU A 175 3.86 10.31 -7.03
N TYR A 176 2.59 10.39 -6.63
CA TYR A 176 1.96 11.62 -6.12
C TYR A 176 2.67 12.26 -4.91
N ASP A 177 3.21 11.44 -4.00
CA ASP A 177 3.95 11.90 -2.82
C ASP A 177 5.41 11.46 -2.80
N ALA A 178 5.85 10.77 -3.86
CA ALA A 178 7.17 10.17 -3.94
C ALA A 178 8.28 11.21 -4.00
N ASP A 179 9.46 10.82 -3.50
CA ASP A 179 10.70 11.44 -3.95
C ASP A 179 10.89 11.16 -5.45
N PRO A 180 11.07 12.19 -6.31
CA PRO A 180 11.22 11.99 -7.75
C PRO A 180 12.40 11.10 -8.15
N GLU A 181 13.48 11.09 -7.37
CA GLU A 181 14.63 10.21 -7.62
C GLU A 181 14.26 8.75 -7.36
N ILE A 182 13.57 8.48 -6.24
CA ILE A 182 13.14 7.14 -5.88
C ILE A 182 12.11 6.61 -6.87
N PHE A 183 11.12 7.43 -7.24
CA PHE A 183 10.14 7.04 -8.26
C PHE A 183 10.80 6.67 -9.58
N ARG A 184 11.75 7.51 -10.06
CA ARG A 184 12.52 7.21 -11.28
C ARG A 184 13.28 5.88 -11.15
N MET A 185 13.94 5.64 -10.02
CA MET A 185 14.65 4.38 -9.77
C MET A 185 13.72 3.16 -9.80
N THR A 186 12.51 3.28 -9.25
CA THR A 186 11.49 2.22 -9.32
C THR A 186 11.04 1.97 -10.76
N VAL A 187 10.77 3.01 -11.54
CA VAL A 187 10.40 2.88 -12.96
C VAL A 187 11.52 2.25 -13.78
N ASP A 188 12.79 2.55 -13.47
CA ASP A 188 13.95 1.98 -14.15
C ASP A 188 14.09 0.45 -13.98
N GLN A 189 13.41 -0.16 -12.98
CA GLN A 189 13.37 -1.61 -12.79
C GLN A 189 12.33 -2.31 -13.67
N LEU A 190 11.39 -1.57 -14.25
CA LEU A 190 10.38 -2.15 -15.13
C LEU A 190 10.99 -2.63 -16.47
N PRO A 191 10.32 -3.59 -17.14
CA PRO A 191 10.56 -3.87 -18.56
C PRO A 191 10.60 -2.57 -19.38
N ALA A 192 11.56 -2.47 -20.30
CA ALA A 192 11.83 -1.23 -21.03
C ALA A 192 10.61 -0.70 -21.80
N GLU A 193 9.71 -1.60 -22.19
CA GLU A 193 8.47 -1.31 -22.90
C GLU A 193 7.43 -0.61 -22.02
N LEU A 194 7.46 -0.83 -20.69
CA LEU A 194 6.51 -0.25 -19.75
C LEU A 194 6.92 1.15 -19.26
N ARG A 195 8.22 1.46 -19.23
CA ARG A 195 8.73 2.74 -18.73
C ARG A 195 8.09 3.98 -19.38
N PRO A 196 8.03 4.11 -20.72
CA PRO A 196 7.39 5.28 -21.34
C PRO A 196 5.89 5.34 -21.04
N VAL A 197 5.22 4.18 -20.91
CA VAL A 197 3.79 4.13 -20.53
C VAL A 197 3.58 4.73 -19.14
N ILE A 198 4.43 4.34 -18.17
CA ILE A 198 4.37 4.88 -16.82
C ILE A 198 4.64 6.39 -16.82
N HIS A 199 5.74 6.83 -17.44
CA HIS A 199 6.08 8.26 -17.51
C HIS A 199 4.98 9.12 -18.14
N ASP A 200 4.28 8.61 -19.16
CA ASP A 200 3.26 9.39 -19.87
C ASP A 200 1.88 9.34 -19.21
N LEU A 201 1.53 8.25 -18.53
CA LEU A 201 0.16 7.97 -18.09
C LEU A 201 -0.04 7.98 -16.58
N ALA A 202 0.99 7.72 -15.77
CA ALA A 202 0.83 7.53 -14.30
C ALA A 202 0.12 8.71 -13.64
N GLY A 203 0.71 9.91 -13.66
CA GLY A 203 0.09 11.11 -13.11
C GLY A 203 -1.28 11.45 -13.72
N LYS A 204 -1.52 11.17 -15.01
CA LYS A 204 -2.82 11.40 -15.66
C LYS A 204 -3.89 10.43 -15.17
N ALA A 205 -3.53 9.17 -15.00
CA ALA A 205 -4.42 8.12 -14.51
C ALA A 205 -4.84 8.42 -13.08
N TYR A 206 -3.89 8.78 -12.21
CA TYR A 206 -4.21 9.15 -10.84
C TYR A 206 -5.00 10.46 -10.73
N ALA A 207 -4.68 11.48 -11.51
CA ALA A 207 -5.46 12.71 -11.56
C ALA A 207 -6.91 12.46 -11.98
N ALA A 208 -7.13 11.64 -13.00
CA ALA A 208 -8.48 11.29 -13.45
C ALA A 208 -9.23 10.45 -12.40
N HIS A 209 -8.56 9.47 -11.80
CA HIS A 209 -9.14 8.67 -10.70
C HIS A 209 -9.50 9.55 -9.49
N SER A 210 -8.61 10.46 -9.12
CA SER A 210 -8.82 11.40 -8.01
C SER A 210 -9.96 12.37 -8.29
N GLU A 211 -10.13 12.83 -9.53
CA GLU A 211 -11.29 13.65 -9.90
C GLU A 211 -12.60 12.88 -9.71
N ARG A 212 -12.66 11.61 -10.13
CA ARG A 212 -13.85 10.75 -9.90
C ARG A 212 -14.08 10.49 -8.40
N LEU A 213 -13.01 10.27 -7.65
CA LEU A 213 -13.09 9.83 -6.26
C LEU A 213 -13.28 10.99 -5.29
N HIS A 214 -12.49 12.06 -5.41
CA HIS A 214 -12.46 13.19 -4.48
C HIS A 214 -13.15 14.44 -5.03
N GLY A 215 -13.50 14.49 -6.32
CA GLY A 215 -13.93 15.72 -6.97
C GLY A 215 -12.80 16.73 -7.20
N THR A 216 -11.55 16.26 -7.15
CA THR A 216 -10.34 17.04 -7.42
C THR A 216 -9.21 16.15 -7.90
N ALA A 217 -8.47 16.59 -8.92
CA ALA A 217 -7.24 15.93 -9.39
C ALA A 217 -6.08 15.98 -8.38
N THR A 218 -6.16 16.82 -7.35
CA THR A 218 -5.13 16.97 -6.32
C THR A 218 -5.73 16.76 -4.91
N PRO A 219 -5.95 15.51 -4.49
CA PRO A 219 -6.43 15.21 -3.15
C PRO A 219 -5.38 15.59 -2.08
N PRO A 220 -5.76 15.69 -0.79
CA PRO A 220 -4.82 15.92 0.29
C PRO A 220 -3.67 14.91 0.27
N HIS A 221 -2.46 15.40 0.51
CA HIS A 221 -1.26 14.57 0.64
C HIS A 221 -1.31 13.70 1.91
N ALA A 222 -0.50 12.63 1.93
CA ALA A 222 -0.32 11.84 3.14
C ALA A 222 0.02 12.74 4.34
N PRO A 223 -0.55 12.47 5.54
CA PRO A 223 -0.08 13.13 6.75
C PRO A 223 1.36 12.69 6.99
N ARG A 224 2.34 13.51 6.57
CA ARG A 224 3.74 13.21 6.84
C ARG A 224 3.94 13.26 8.35
N PRO A 225 4.33 12.17 9.03
CA PRO A 225 4.95 12.35 10.34
C PRO A 225 6.17 13.26 10.13
N ASP A 226 6.33 14.28 10.96
CA ASP A 226 7.52 15.15 10.94
C ASP A 226 8.75 14.24 11.09
N ARG A 227 9.45 13.95 9.99
CA ARG A 227 10.68 13.17 9.99
C ARG A 227 11.81 14.04 9.41
N VAL A 228 12.87 14.15 10.20
CA VAL A 228 14.12 14.91 9.98
C VAL A 228 15.07 14.11 9.10
#